data_AF-A0A844XAQ1-F1
#
_entry.id   AF-A0A844XAQ1-F1
#
_cell.length_a   1.000
_cell.length_b   1.000
_cell.length_c   1.000
_cell.angle_alpha   90.00
_cell.angle_beta   90.00
_cell.angle_gamma   90.00
#
_symmetry.space_group_name_H-M   'P 1'
#
loop_
_entity.id
_entity.type
_entity.pdbx_description
1 polymer ?
#
loop_
_entity_poly.entity_id
_entity_poly.type
_entity_poly.pdbx_seq_one_letter_code
_entity_poly.pdbx_strand_id
1 'polypeptide(L)'
;MIRRGPHGGRDQSAKQEGAEDNMEEREAIDLAADWADISQGLRKDLGHQLFTQWIKPIQLGKLDHDTGTLDLFLPTEFSATWVEDRYHDRLSLAWKIASSDVRHISIKVHPGRRKIADLDLRGQDGFGHRAANDASLAMESIGDDGFTASVGLDPSQTFASFVTGSTNILAKNAAERMAKAEKPQFSPLYLKAATGQGKTHLLHAIGHSYLQTHPRARIFYCSAERFMVEFVQALKSNEMIEFKARLRGFDLLLVDDIQFIIGKASAQEELLYTIDALLNEGKRLVFAADRAPQALDGVEPRLLSRLSMGLVADIQPADIELRRAILESKLTKFAPLEVPGDVIDFLARTVSRNVRELVGGLNKLIAYAQLTGQEVSLQLAEEQLTDILSANRRRITIDEIQRTVCQFYRIDRSEMSSKRRARAVVRPRQVAMYLAKVLTPRSYPEIGRKFGGRDHSTVIHAVRLIEDLRQRDADMDGDVRSLLRQLES
;
A
#
# COMPACT_ATOMS: atom_id res chain seq x y z
N MET A 1 19.39 68.32 58.33
CA MET A 1 19.20 69.33 57.26
C MET A 1 19.66 68.72 55.94
N ILE A 2 18.79 68.79 54.93
CA ILE A 2 19.05 68.66 53.48
C ILE A 2 19.20 67.24 52.89
N ARG A 3 18.18 66.94 52.05
CA ARG A 3 18.02 65.87 51.06
C ARG A 3 19.13 65.84 50.00
N ARG A 4 19.53 64.63 49.57
CA ARG A 4 19.78 64.28 48.14
C ARG A 4 19.49 62.78 47.96
N GLY A 5 18.58 62.44 47.05
CA GLY A 5 18.27 61.06 46.69
C GLY A 5 19.09 60.58 45.48
N PRO A 6 19.04 59.28 45.18
CA PRO A 6 19.18 58.76 43.83
C PRO A 6 17.87 58.06 43.42
N HIS A 7 17.07 58.73 42.59
CA HIS A 7 16.10 58.11 41.69
C HIS A 7 16.71 58.17 40.30
N GLY A 8 16.94 57.01 39.68
CA GLY A 8 17.45 56.98 38.29
C GLY A 8 18.02 55.65 37.79
N GLY A 9 17.72 54.50 38.42
CA GLY A 9 18.27 53.21 37.97
C GLY A 9 17.31 52.03 37.92
N ARG A 10 16.11 52.11 38.51
CA ARG A 10 15.11 51.01 38.48
C ARG A 10 13.98 51.24 37.47
N ASP A 11 13.78 52.47 37.02
CA ASP A 11 12.67 52.84 36.12
C ASP A 11 13.05 52.74 34.63
N GLN A 12 14.34 52.57 34.30
CA GLN A 12 14.82 52.31 32.94
C GLN A 12 14.84 50.82 32.60
N SER A 13 15.21 49.95 33.56
CA SER A 13 15.18 48.49 33.37
C SER A 13 13.76 47.96 33.21
N ALA A 14 12.80 48.44 34.02
CA ALA A 14 11.39 48.06 33.88
C ALA A 14 10.73 48.64 32.61
N LYS A 15 11.23 49.79 32.09
CA LYS A 15 10.79 50.35 30.80
C LYS A 15 11.43 49.67 29.59
N GLN A 16 12.64 49.12 29.72
CA GLN A 16 13.29 48.32 28.69
C GLN A 16 12.67 46.91 28.63
N GLU A 17 12.46 46.25 29.76
CA GLU A 17 11.76 44.95 29.81
C GLU A 17 10.33 45.06 29.27
N GLY A 18 9.58 46.10 29.64
CA GLY A 18 8.22 46.34 29.11
C GLY A 18 8.15 46.82 27.65
N ALA A 19 9.27 47.27 27.08
CA ALA A 19 9.39 47.63 25.67
C ALA A 19 9.85 46.45 24.81
N GLU A 20 10.71 45.58 25.34
CA GLU A 20 11.12 44.31 24.73
C GLU A 20 9.96 43.30 24.72
N ASP A 21 9.18 43.17 25.80
CA ASP A 21 7.97 42.32 25.83
C ASP A 21 6.92 42.80 24.80
N ASN A 22 6.72 44.12 24.67
CA ASN A 22 5.82 44.70 23.66
C ASN A 22 6.32 44.49 22.23
N MET A 23 7.64 44.34 22.04
CA MET A 23 8.24 44.12 20.72
C MET A 23 8.18 42.63 20.35
N GLU A 24 8.45 41.72 21.29
CA GLU A 24 8.28 40.26 21.13
C GLU A 24 6.82 39.88 20.89
N GLU A 25 5.86 40.51 21.59
CA GLU A 25 4.43 40.27 21.37
C GLU A 25 3.97 40.75 19.99
N ARG A 26 4.45 41.91 19.53
CA ARG A 26 4.14 42.42 18.18
C ARG A 26 4.74 41.55 17.09
N GLU A 27 5.97 41.10 17.28
CA GLU A 27 6.65 40.21 16.34
C GLU A 27 5.98 38.83 16.26
N ALA A 28 5.53 38.28 17.39
CA ALA A 28 4.74 37.05 17.41
C ALA A 28 3.39 37.19 16.69
N ILE A 29 2.77 38.38 16.77
CA ILE A 29 1.52 38.70 16.06
C ILE A 29 1.77 38.82 14.55
N ASP A 30 2.84 39.49 14.13
CA ASP A 30 3.21 39.66 12.73
C ASP A 30 3.58 38.31 12.08
N LEU A 31 4.36 37.46 12.76
CA LEU A 31 4.68 36.10 12.29
C LEU A 31 3.43 35.21 12.22
N ALA A 32 2.47 35.37 13.13
CA ALA A 32 1.21 34.63 13.09
C ALA A 32 0.32 35.08 11.91
N ALA A 33 0.34 36.37 11.56
CA ALA A 33 -0.33 36.90 10.38
C ALA A 33 0.30 36.38 9.08
N ASP A 34 1.63 36.41 8.97
CA ASP A 34 2.37 35.87 7.83
C ASP A 34 2.12 34.37 7.66
N TRP A 35 2.09 33.62 8.76
CA TRP A 35 1.74 32.20 8.72
C TRP A 35 0.31 31.96 8.28
N ALA A 36 -0.66 32.80 8.67
CA ALA A 36 -2.03 32.67 8.21
C ALA A 36 -2.12 32.79 6.68
N ASP A 37 -1.41 33.75 6.09
CA ASP A 37 -1.37 33.96 4.63
C ASP A 37 -0.63 32.83 3.91
N ILE A 38 0.54 32.42 4.41
CA ILE A 38 1.28 31.25 3.90
C ILE A 38 0.43 29.99 3.96
N SER A 39 -0.26 29.77 5.08
CA SER A 39 -1.11 28.59 5.29
C SER A 39 -2.29 28.59 4.31
N GLN A 40 -2.88 29.76 3.99
CA GLN A 40 -3.96 29.87 3.04
C GLN A 40 -3.50 29.62 1.60
N GLY A 41 -2.31 30.10 1.23
CA GLY A 41 -1.67 29.79 -0.06
C GLY A 41 -1.39 28.28 -0.20
N LEU A 42 -0.75 27.68 0.81
CA LEU A 42 -0.46 26.25 0.84
C LEU A 42 -1.72 25.39 0.83
N ARG A 43 -2.84 25.86 1.42
CA ARG A 43 -4.13 25.16 1.37
C ARG A 43 -4.72 25.11 -0.04
N LYS A 44 -4.53 26.16 -0.85
CA LYS A 44 -4.98 26.18 -2.26
C LYS A 44 -4.12 25.26 -3.13
N ASP A 45 -2.81 25.21 -2.89
CA ASP A 45 -1.86 24.46 -3.71
C ASP A 45 -1.77 22.96 -3.34
N LEU A 46 -1.87 22.62 -2.06
CA LEU A 46 -1.75 21.24 -1.55
C LEU A 46 -3.12 20.55 -1.40
N GLY A 47 -4.20 21.29 -1.53
CA GLY A 47 -5.55 20.80 -1.27
C GLY A 47 -5.87 20.65 0.22
N HIS A 48 -7.17 20.59 0.53
CA HIS A 48 -7.68 20.66 1.89
C HIS A 48 -7.17 19.54 2.82
N GLN A 49 -7.00 18.32 2.29
CA GLN A 49 -6.64 17.14 3.08
C GLN A 49 -5.18 17.15 3.53
N LEU A 50 -4.23 17.36 2.61
CA LEU A 50 -2.80 17.43 2.94
C LEU A 50 -2.50 18.62 3.85
N PHE A 51 -3.15 19.75 3.61
CA PHE A 51 -3.04 20.93 4.47
C PHE A 51 -3.49 20.63 5.90
N THR A 52 -4.67 20.04 6.08
CA THR A 52 -5.22 19.75 7.41
C THR A 52 -4.37 18.74 8.18
N GLN A 53 -3.76 17.78 7.50
CA GLN A 53 -2.99 16.71 8.13
C GLN A 53 -1.56 17.11 8.51
N TRP A 54 -0.88 17.92 7.69
CA TRP A 54 0.56 18.12 7.82
C TRP A 54 0.99 19.57 8.04
N ILE A 55 0.18 20.53 7.57
CA ILE A 55 0.52 21.95 7.62
C ILE A 55 -0.25 22.64 8.77
N LYS A 56 -1.55 22.35 8.93
CA LYS A 56 -2.38 22.88 10.03
C LYS A 56 -1.84 22.59 11.44
N PRO A 57 -1.22 21.43 11.73
CA PRO A 57 -0.69 21.14 13.07
C PRO A 57 0.64 21.85 13.40
N ILE A 58 1.21 22.61 12.46
CA ILE A 58 2.47 23.34 12.68
C ILE A 58 2.20 24.53 13.60
N GLN A 59 2.97 24.61 14.68
CA GLN A 59 2.98 25.74 15.60
C GLN A 59 4.27 26.53 15.40
N LEU A 60 4.16 27.86 15.34
CA LEU A 60 5.34 28.72 15.22
C LEU A 60 6.06 28.81 16.55
N GLY A 61 7.37 28.63 16.49
CA GLY A 61 8.30 28.93 17.56
C GLY A 61 8.79 30.37 17.51
N LYS A 62 9.82 30.65 18.31
CA LYS A 62 10.49 31.95 18.30
C LYS A 62 11.39 32.06 17.06
N LEU A 63 11.51 33.28 16.53
CA LEU A 63 12.53 33.63 15.53
C LEU A 63 13.83 33.93 16.26
N ASP A 64 14.93 33.29 15.87
CA ASP A 64 16.25 33.63 16.35
C ASP A 64 16.84 34.76 15.48
N HIS A 65 16.92 35.96 16.06
CA HIS A 65 17.40 37.19 15.41
C HIS A 65 18.87 37.14 14.97
N ASP A 66 19.71 36.34 15.63
CA ASP A 66 21.13 36.24 15.29
C ASP A 66 21.37 35.35 14.06
N THR A 67 20.51 34.36 13.83
CA THR A 67 20.66 33.38 12.74
C THR A 67 19.59 33.51 11.64
N GLY A 68 18.52 34.25 11.89
CA GLY A 68 17.35 34.35 11.02
C GLY A 68 16.61 33.03 10.87
N THR A 69 16.66 32.16 11.90
CA THR A 69 16.06 30.82 11.87
C THR A 69 14.73 30.79 12.61
N LEU A 70 13.66 30.41 11.93
CA LEU A 70 12.34 30.23 12.53
C LEU A 70 12.11 28.75 12.91
N ASP A 71 11.83 28.50 14.19
CA ASP A 71 11.46 27.16 14.65
C ASP A 71 9.99 26.84 14.33
N LEU A 72 9.74 25.66 13.76
CA LEU A 72 8.40 25.14 13.46
C LEU A 72 8.18 23.85 14.25
N PHE A 73 7.17 23.84 15.12
CA PHE A 73 6.90 22.71 16.01
C PHE A 73 5.78 21.83 15.48
N LEU A 74 6.03 20.52 15.45
CA LEU A 74 5.04 19.49 15.14
C LEU A 74 4.82 18.53 16.32
N PRO A 75 3.62 17.91 16.40
CA PRO A 75 3.21 17.14 17.57
C PRO A 75 3.93 15.79 17.74
N THR A 76 4.57 15.26 16.69
CA THR A 76 5.30 13.98 16.72
C THR A 76 6.58 14.05 15.89
N GLU A 77 7.58 13.25 16.24
CA GLU A 77 8.84 13.13 15.50
C GLU A 77 8.61 12.68 14.07
N PHE A 78 7.70 11.72 13.86
CA PHE A 78 7.30 11.30 12.52
C PHE A 78 6.72 12.45 11.68
N SER A 79 5.87 13.30 12.26
CA SER A 79 5.33 14.45 11.53
C SER A 79 6.40 15.51 11.25
N ALA A 80 7.33 15.73 12.19
CA ALA A 80 8.47 16.60 12.00
C ALA A 80 9.36 16.12 10.83
N THR A 81 9.80 14.86 10.86
CA THR A 81 10.63 14.27 9.80
C THR A 81 9.90 14.22 8.46
N TRP A 82 8.60 13.92 8.45
CA TRP A 82 7.84 13.86 7.19
C TRP A 82 7.62 15.24 6.56
N VAL A 83 7.34 16.27 7.36
CA VAL A 83 7.22 17.65 6.89
C VAL A 83 8.59 18.19 6.47
N GLU A 84 9.65 17.83 7.18
CA GLU A 84 11.03 18.14 6.82
C GLU A 84 11.41 17.50 5.47
N ASP A 85 11.20 16.20 5.29
CA ASP A 85 11.57 15.49 4.06
C ASP A 85 10.79 15.93 2.81
N ARG A 86 9.53 16.37 2.97
CA ARG A 86 8.61 16.61 1.84
C ARG A 86 8.24 18.06 1.60
N TYR A 87 8.29 18.90 2.62
CA TYR A 87 7.77 20.27 2.58
C TYR A 87 8.77 21.33 3.05
N HIS A 88 9.95 20.94 3.54
CA HIS A 88 10.99 21.88 3.97
C HIS A 88 11.30 22.95 2.93
N ASP A 89 11.58 22.56 1.67
CA ASP A 89 11.96 23.52 0.62
C ASP A 89 10.81 24.48 0.28
N ARG A 90 9.57 23.98 0.31
CA ARG A 90 8.38 24.78 0.02
C ARG A 90 8.05 25.75 1.15
N LEU A 91 8.13 25.29 2.39
CA LEU A 91 7.96 26.13 3.58
C LEU A 91 9.08 27.18 3.64
N SER A 92 10.31 26.81 3.33
CA SER A 92 11.46 27.72 3.28
C SER A 92 11.25 28.83 2.24
N LEU A 93 10.74 28.48 1.06
CA LEU A 93 10.46 29.45 0.00
C LEU A 93 9.28 30.37 0.37
N ALA A 94 8.22 29.81 0.94
CA ALA A 94 7.05 30.58 1.36
C ALA A 94 7.40 31.59 2.47
N TRP A 95 8.20 31.18 3.45
CA TRP A 95 8.69 32.07 4.52
C TRP A 95 9.61 33.16 4.00
N LYS A 96 10.51 32.86 3.05
CA LYS A 96 11.36 33.88 2.41
C LYS A 96 10.60 34.92 1.59
N ILE A 97 9.41 34.57 1.08
CA ILE A 97 8.55 35.48 0.33
C ILE A 97 7.69 36.32 1.27
N ALA A 98 7.22 35.73 2.37
CA ALA A 98 6.34 36.39 3.33
C ALA A 98 7.09 37.37 4.24
N SER A 99 8.27 36.99 4.74
CA SER A 99 9.06 37.82 5.66
C SER A 99 10.53 37.84 5.25
N SER A 100 11.11 39.04 5.14
CA SER A 100 12.55 39.23 4.87
C SER A 100 13.46 38.81 6.02
N ASP A 101 12.88 38.63 7.21
CA ASP A 101 13.61 38.39 8.45
C ASP A 101 13.84 36.88 8.67
N VAL A 102 13.04 36.03 8.03
CA VAL A 102 13.18 34.56 8.06
C VAL A 102 14.07 34.07 6.92
N ARG A 103 15.31 33.68 7.25
CA ARG A 103 16.29 33.15 6.28
C ARG A 103 16.30 31.62 6.22
N HIS A 104 16.06 30.98 7.35
CA HIS A 104 16.08 29.53 7.53
C HIS A 104 14.88 29.08 8.37
N ILE A 105 14.42 27.85 8.16
CA ILE A 105 13.40 27.22 8.99
C ILE A 105 14.00 25.97 9.65
N SER A 106 13.62 25.69 10.89
CA SER A 106 14.02 24.47 11.58
C SER A 106 12.78 23.76 12.11
N ILE A 107 12.57 22.51 11.70
CA ILE A 107 11.37 21.75 12.06
C ILE A 107 11.71 20.84 13.25
N LYS A 108 11.02 21.02 14.38
CA LYS A 108 11.33 20.33 15.64
C LYS A 108 10.06 19.76 16.29
N VAL A 109 10.22 18.85 17.24
CA VAL A 109 9.12 18.32 18.06
C VAL A 109 8.92 19.21 19.27
N HIS A 110 7.67 19.47 19.67
CA HIS A 110 7.37 20.34 20.81
C HIS A 110 8.08 19.87 22.10
N PRO A 111 8.90 20.71 22.75
CA PRO A 111 9.51 20.39 24.03
C PRO A 111 8.43 20.49 25.11
N GLY A 112 7.98 19.36 25.66
CA GLY A 112 6.95 19.36 26.71
C GLY A 112 6.21 18.04 26.96
N ARG A 113 6.21 17.08 26.03
CA ARG A 113 5.78 15.70 26.31
C ARG A 113 6.98 14.85 26.69
N ARG A 114 6.97 14.36 27.94
CA ARG A 114 8.01 13.51 28.55
C ARG A 114 8.51 12.42 27.60
N LYS A 115 9.82 12.43 27.35
CA LYS A 115 10.60 11.28 26.88
C LYS A 115 10.39 10.11 27.84
N ILE A 116 9.98 8.96 27.31
CA ILE A 116 10.29 7.66 27.92
C ILE A 116 10.96 6.82 26.83
N ALA A 117 12.20 6.45 27.17
CA ALA A 117 13.17 5.57 26.53
C ALA A 117 12.82 4.97 25.15
N ASP A 118 13.66 5.32 24.19
CA ASP A 118 13.80 4.69 22.88
C ASP A 118 13.86 3.17 23.00
N LEU A 119 12.82 2.49 22.52
CA LEU A 119 12.95 1.13 22.03
C LEU A 119 13.62 1.24 20.66
N ASP A 120 14.92 0.97 20.67
CA ASP A 120 15.83 0.99 19.54
C ASP A 120 15.27 0.13 18.38
N LEU A 121 14.64 0.79 17.41
CA LEU A 121 14.12 0.20 16.16
C LEU A 121 15.14 0.31 15.01
N ARG A 122 16.44 0.47 15.32
CA ARG A 122 17.50 0.40 14.32
C ARG A 122 17.96 -1.04 14.10
N GLY A 123 17.13 -1.77 13.37
CA GLY A 123 17.52 -2.96 12.61
C GLY A 123 17.44 -2.69 11.11
N GLN A 124 18.57 -2.31 10.50
CA GLN A 124 18.88 -2.44 9.06
C GLN A 124 18.49 -3.86 8.57
N ASP A 125 17.94 -4.14 7.40
CA ASP A 125 17.76 -3.42 6.15
C ASP A 125 16.57 -4.03 5.38
N GLY A 126 15.94 -3.20 4.53
CA GLY A 126 15.54 -3.67 3.20
C GLY A 126 14.06 -3.82 2.90
N PHE A 127 13.30 -2.72 2.86
CA PHE A 127 12.24 -2.57 1.84
C PHE A 127 12.19 -1.13 1.32
N GLY A 128 12.86 -0.94 0.18
CA GLY A 128 12.80 0.28 -0.60
C GLY A 128 11.43 0.48 -1.27
N HIS A 129 11.13 1.76 -1.47
CA HIS A 129 10.09 2.36 -2.29
C HIS A 129 9.34 1.44 -3.28
N ARG A 130 8.01 1.35 -3.08
CA ARG A 130 6.89 1.42 -4.07
C ARG A 130 5.62 0.93 -3.36
N ALA A 131 4.43 1.51 -3.50
CA ALA A 131 3.95 2.59 -4.35
C ALA A 131 2.89 3.41 -3.58
N ALA A 132 2.88 4.71 -3.85
CA ALA A 132 1.86 5.64 -3.43
C ALA A 132 0.52 5.32 -4.13
N ASN A 133 -0.57 5.74 -3.48
CA ASN A 133 -1.99 5.62 -3.84
C ASN A 133 -2.70 4.37 -3.31
N ASP A 134 -3.02 4.38 -2.02
CA ASP A 134 -4.31 3.88 -1.50
C ASP A 134 -4.50 4.31 -0.02
N ALA A 135 -4.36 5.62 0.26
CA ALA A 135 -4.62 6.19 1.57
C ALA A 135 -5.46 7.47 1.44
N SER A 136 -6.64 7.31 0.86
CA SER A 136 -7.71 8.31 0.90
C SER A 136 -8.99 7.63 1.39
N LEU A 137 -8.99 7.29 2.68
CA LEU A 137 -10.22 7.11 3.44
C LEU A 137 -10.15 8.03 4.66
N ALA A 138 -11.19 8.85 4.75
CA ALA A 138 -11.32 10.01 5.60
C ALA A 138 -11.09 9.71 7.07
N MET A 139 -10.27 10.55 7.70
CA MET A 139 -10.25 10.73 9.15
C MET A 139 -11.29 11.82 9.45
N GLU A 140 -12.55 11.41 9.59
CA GLU A 140 -13.52 12.24 10.32
C GLU A 140 -13.21 12.13 11.80
N SER A 141 -13.18 13.28 12.45
CA SER A 141 -12.96 13.45 13.89
C SER A 141 -13.96 12.62 14.67
N ILE A 142 -13.47 11.68 15.47
CA ILE A 142 -14.28 10.98 16.47
C ILE A 142 -14.51 11.98 17.61
N GLY A 143 -15.63 12.69 17.53
CA GLY A 143 -16.28 13.29 18.68
C GLY A 143 -16.93 12.20 19.54
N ASP A 144 -17.19 12.57 20.79
CA ASP A 144 -17.66 11.78 21.94
C ASP A 144 -19.06 11.13 21.79
N ASP A 145 -19.51 10.87 20.55
CA ASP A 145 -20.78 10.22 20.20
C ASP A 145 -20.63 9.07 19.16
N GLY A 146 -19.40 8.71 18.77
CA GLY A 146 -19.17 7.88 17.59
C GLY A 146 -18.98 6.39 17.87
N PHE A 147 -20.04 5.57 17.85
CA PHE A 147 -20.07 4.17 17.33
C PHE A 147 -21.48 3.55 17.48
N THR A 148 -22.51 4.25 17.02
CA THR A 148 -23.78 3.58 16.66
C THR A 148 -23.65 3.11 15.22
N ALA A 149 -23.82 1.79 15.00
CA ALA A 149 -24.02 1.08 13.73
C ALA A 149 -23.22 1.53 12.47
N SER A 150 -22.52 0.60 11.81
CA SER A 150 -22.01 0.68 10.42
C SER A 150 -20.73 1.47 10.08
N VAL A 151 -20.00 2.03 11.05
CA VAL A 151 -18.78 2.81 10.74
C VAL A 151 -17.68 1.92 10.14
N GLY A 152 -17.48 2.05 8.82
CA GLY A 152 -16.35 1.46 8.10
C GLY A 152 -16.71 0.56 6.91
N LEU A 153 -17.99 0.25 6.68
CA LEU A 153 -18.40 -0.56 5.52
C LEU A 153 -18.58 0.30 4.25
N ASP A 154 -17.96 -0.09 3.14
CA ASP A 154 -18.11 0.58 1.84
C ASP A 154 -19.49 0.25 1.24
N PRO A 155 -20.39 1.23 1.02
CA PRO A 155 -21.75 0.99 0.50
C PRO A 155 -21.79 0.36 -0.90
N SER A 156 -20.71 0.51 -1.68
CA SER A 156 -20.63 -0.01 -3.04
C SER A 156 -20.29 -1.49 -3.11
N GLN A 157 -19.79 -2.07 -2.01
CA GLN A 157 -19.27 -3.43 -1.92
C GLN A 157 -20.31 -4.36 -1.29
N THR A 158 -21.30 -4.80 -2.07
CA THR A 158 -22.40 -5.68 -1.65
C THR A 158 -22.37 -7.00 -2.42
N PHE A 159 -23.09 -8.03 -1.96
CA PHE A 159 -23.19 -9.29 -2.71
C PHE A 159 -23.81 -9.10 -4.10
N ALA A 160 -24.73 -8.15 -4.25
CA ALA A 160 -25.36 -7.83 -5.54
C ALA A 160 -24.36 -7.24 -6.55
N SER A 161 -23.34 -6.51 -6.09
CA SER A 161 -22.29 -5.96 -6.96
C SER A 161 -21.09 -6.89 -7.13
N PHE A 162 -21.09 -8.07 -6.51
CA PHE A 162 -20.03 -9.07 -6.61
C PHE A 162 -20.34 -10.08 -7.73
N VAL A 163 -19.58 -10.02 -8.83
CA VAL A 163 -19.76 -10.94 -9.96
C VAL A 163 -19.14 -12.29 -9.63
N THR A 164 -19.92 -13.36 -9.85
CA THR A 164 -19.50 -14.73 -9.57
C THR A 164 -19.14 -15.50 -10.83
N GLY A 165 -18.14 -16.36 -10.72
CA GLY A 165 -17.73 -17.34 -11.73
C GLY A 165 -17.18 -18.59 -11.06
N SER A 166 -16.64 -19.49 -11.88
CA SER A 166 -16.11 -20.79 -11.42
C SER A 166 -15.03 -20.65 -10.33
N THR A 167 -14.24 -19.58 -10.39
CA THR A 167 -13.04 -19.35 -9.56
C THR A 167 -13.30 -18.71 -8.20
N ASN A 168 -14.49 -18.13 -7.97
CA ASN A 168 -14.82 -17.39 -6.75
C ASN A 168 -16.16 -17.78 -6.10
N ILE A 169 -16.92 -18.70 -6.71
CA ILE A 169 -18.26 -19.09 -6.25
C ILE A 169 -18.26 -19.71 -4.84
N LEU A 170 -17.24 -20.52 -4.50
CA LEU A 170 -17.13 -21.13 -3.18
C LEU A 170 -16.99 -20.06 -2.08
N ALA A 171 -16.09 -19.09 -2.29
CA ALA A 171 -15.86 -18.00 -1.35
C ALA A 171 -17.11 -17.13 -1.18
N LYS A 172 -17.81 -16.81 -2.29
CA LYS A 172 -19.07 -16.07 -2.25
C LYS A 172 -20.15 -16.82 -1.48
N ASN A 173 -20.34 -18.11 -1.73
CA ASN A 173 -21.33 -18.93 -1.03
C ASN A 173 -21.01 -19.06 0.47
N ALA A 174 -19.72 -19.19 0.82
CA ALA A 174 -19.27 -19.21 2.20
C ALA A 174 -19.53 -17.86 2.90
N ALA A 175 -19.22 -16.77 2.23
CA ALA A 175 -19.50 -15.41 2.70
C ALA A 175 -21.00 -15.19 2.94
N GLU A 176 -21.87 -15.60 2.02
CA GLU A 176 -23.33 -15.52 2.20
C GLU A 176 -23.80 -16.30 3.42
N ARG A 177 -23.24 -17.50 3.67
CA ARG A 177 -23.55 -18.28 4.88
C ARG A 177 -23.14 -17.55 6.16
N MET A 178 -22.04 -16.81 6.16
CA MET A 178 -21.62 -15.99 7.30
C MET A 178 -22.54 -14.80 7.56
N ALA A 179 -23.36 -14.38 6.59
CA ALA A 179 -24.27 -13.25 6.73
C ALA A 179 -25.74 -13.63 7.07
N LYS A 180 -26.13 -14.91 6.90
CA LYS A 180 -27.51 -15.40 7.15
C LYS A 180 -27.95 -15.31 8.62
N ALA A 181 -29.25 -15.32 8.91
CA ALA A 181 -29.77 -15.34 10.29
C ALA A 181 -29.26 -16.55 11.09
N GLU A 182 -29.22 -17.73 10.47
CA GLU A 182 -28.75 -18.97 11.08
C GLU A 182 -27.25 -18.92 11.44
N LYS A 183 -26.88 -19.55 12.55
CA LYS A 183 -25.47 -19.68 12.94
C LYS A 183 -24.74 -20.54 11.90
N PRO A 184 -23.62 -20.06 11.33
CA PRO A 184 -22.88 -20.83 10.33
C PRO A 184 -22.28 -22.10 10.97
N GLN A 185 -22.21 -23.17 10.17
CA GLN A 185 -21.61 -24.45 10.59
C GLN A 185 -20.09 -24.39 10.74
N PHE A 186 -19.47 -23.32 10.26
CA PHE A 186 -18.05 -23.04 10.36
C PHE A 186 -17.83 -21.64 10.93
N SER A 187 -16.87 -21.49 11.82
CA SER A 187 -16.33 -20.20 12.26
C SER A 187 -14.92 -20.45 12.78
N PRO A 188 -13.91 -19.67 12.36
CA PRO A 188 -14.01 -18.52 11.46
C PRO A 188 -14.18 -18.91 9.97
N LEU A 189 -14.57 -17.93 9.15
CA LEU A 189 -14.36 -17.98 7.70
C LEU A 189 -13.03 -17.30 7.38
N TYR A 190 -12.17 -17.96 6.62
CA TYR A 190 -10.92 -17.42 6.14
C TYR A 190 -10.94 -17.31 4.61
N LEU A 191 -10.89 -16.09 4.09
CA LEU A 191 -10.83 -15.76 2.67
C LEU A 191 -9.37 -15.62 2.23
N LYS A 192 -8.94 -16.54 1.38
CA LYS A 192 -7.59 -16.54 0.79
C LYS A 192 -7.69 -16.09 -0.66
N ALA A 193 -6.89 -15.11 -1.05
CA ALA A 193 -6.75 -14.71 -2.45
C ALA A 193 -5.55 -13.79 -2.64
N ALA A 194 -4.99 -13.73 -3.85
CA ALA A 194 -4.06 -12.65 -4.19
C ALA A 194 -4.70 -11.25 -4.04
N THR A 195 -3.88 -10.20 -4.13
CA THR A 195 -4.36 -8.82 -4.10
C THR A 195 -5.35 -8.55 -5.24
N GLY A 196 -6.39 -7.75 -4.95
CA GLY A 196 -7.36 -7.33 -5.95
C GLY A 196 -8.24 -8.44 -6.56
N GLN A 197 -8.43 -9.56 -5.86
CA GLN A 197 -9.37 -10.63 -6.26
C GLN A 197 -10.76 -10.56 -5.60
N GLY A 198 -11.01 -9.52 -4.77
CA GLY A 198 -12.34 -9.29 -4.18
C GLY A 198 -12.51 -9.73 -2.71
N LYS A 199 -11.43 -10.01 -1.98
CA LYS A 199 -11.48 -10.33 -0.53
C LYS A 199 -12.18 -9.24 0.28
N THR A 200 -11.71 -8.00 0.14
CA THR A 200 -12.28 -6.81 0.78
C THR A 200 -13.76 -6.67 0.42
N HIS A 201 -14.11 -6.82 -0.87
CA HIS A 201 -15.51 -6.78 -1.33
C HIS A 201 -16.37 -7.79 -0.58
N LEU A 202 -15.94 -9.04 -0.46
CA LEU A 202 -16.69 -10.05 0.28
C LEU A 202 -16.81 -9.71 1.78
N LEU A 203 -15.77 -9.17 2.43
CA LEU A 203 -15.87 -8.73 3.82
C LEU A 203 -16.97 -7.66 4.00
N HIS A 204 -16.95 -6.63 3.15
CA HIS A 204 -17.97 -5.56 3.18
C HIS A 204 -19.36 -6.11 2.89
N ALA A 205 -19.49 -7.00 1.91
CA ALA A 205 -20.76 -7.62 1.54
C ALA A 205 -21.36 -8.46 2.68
N ILE A 206 -20.52 -9.21 3.42
CA ILE A 206 -20.94 -9.93 4.61
C ILE A 206 -21.49 -8.94 5.64
N GLY A 207 -20.76 -7.86 5.92
CA GLY A 207 -21.19 -6.84 6.88
C GLY A 207 -22.56 -6.24 6.53
N HIS A 208 -22.76 -5.80 5.29
CA HIS A 208 -24.03 -5.24 4.81
C HIS A 208 -25.18 -6.24 4.93
N SER A 209 -25.00 -7.46 4.45
CA SER A 209 -26.04 -8.49 4.48
C SER A 209 -26.34 -8.95 5.91
N TYR A 210 -25.33 -8.95 6.79
CA TYR A 210 -25.52 -9.26 8.21
C TYR A 210 -26.33 -8.18 8.93
N LEU A 211 -26.15 -6.89 8.63
CA LEU A 211 -26.99 -5.80 9.17
C LEU A 211 -28.43 -5.87 8.69
N GLN A 212 -28.66 -6.29 7.44
CA GLN A 212 -30.02 -6.46 6.92
C GLN A 212 -30.79 -7.54 7.70
N THR A 213 -30.11 -8.60 8.12
CA THR A 213 -30.72 -9.69 8.90
C THR A 213 -30.70 -9.42 10.41
N HIS A 214 -29.72 -8.66 10.90
CA HIS A 214 -29.55 -8.30 12.32
C HIS A 214 -29.36 -6.79 12.47
N PRO A 215 -30.43 -5.98 12.39
CA PRO A 215 -30.34 -4.52 12.38
C PRO A 215 -29.69 -3.87 13.62
N ARG A 216 -29.65 -4.61 14.74
CA ARG A 216 -29.05 -4.16 16.01
C ARG A 216 -27.66 -4.75 16.28
N ALA A 217 -27.12 -5.54 15.36
CA ALA A 217 -25.82 -6.17 15.55
C ALA A 217 -24.69 -5.14 15.50
N ARG A 218 -23.67 -5.35 16.35
CA ARG A 218 -22.44 -4.57 16.33
C ARG A 218 -21.42 -5.26 15.44
N ILE A 219 -20.98 -4.58 14.38
CA ILE A 219 -19.98 -5.08 13.44
C ILE A 219 -18.69 -4.29 13.61
N PHE A 220 -17.57 -5.00 13.64
CA PHE A 220 -16.24 -4.38 13.60
C PHE A 220 -15.52 -4.82 12.33
N TYR A 221 -15.25 -3.85 11.46
CA TYR A 221 -14.42 -4.01 10.28
C TYR A 221 -13.12 -3.23 10.46
N CYS A 222 -11.98 -3.89 10.26
CA CYS A 222 -10.68 -3.24 10.27
C CYS A 222 -9.69 -3.97 9.34
N SER A 223 -8.65 -3.27 8.89
CA SER A 223 -7.45 -3.95 8.43
C SER A 223 -6.60 -4.36 9.63
N ALA A 224 -5.78 -5.39 9.47
CA ALA A 224 -4.79 -5.79 10.48
C ALA A 224 -3.87 -4.63 10.90
N GLU A 225 -3.48 -3.77 9.94
CA GLU A 225 -2.69 -2.57 10.22
C GLU A 225 -3.45 -1.59 11.13
N ARG A 226 -4.72 -1.31 10.81
CA ARG A 226 -5.56 -0.43 11.63
C ARG A 226 -5.76 -0.99 13.04
N PHE A 227 -5.98 -2.30 13.16
CA PHE A 227 -6.06 -2.98 14.46
C PHE A 227 -4.79 -2.74 15.29
N MET A 228 -3.61 -2.84 14.67
CA MET A 228 -2.34 -2.58 15.36
C MET A 228 -2.20 -1.12 15.79
N VAL A 229 -2.59 -0.17 14.94
CA VAL A 229 -2.54 1.26 15.29
C VAL A 229 -3.45 1.55 16.48
N GLU A 230 -4.69 1.07 16.47
CA GLU A 230 -5.64 1.25 17.57
C GLU A 230 -5.16 0.56 18.85
N PHE A 231 -4.57 -0.63 18.75
CA PHE A 231 -3.97 -1.35 19.88
C PHE A 231 -2.79 -0.57 20.50
N VAL A 232 -1.88 -0.07 19.68
CA VAL A 232 -0.74 0.74 20.16
C VAL A 232 -1.21 2.05 20.78
N GLN A 233 -2.26 2.66 20.24
CA GLN A 233 -2.88 3.85 20.83
C GLN A 233 -3.47 3.55 22.21
N ALA A 234 -4.26 2.47 22.34
CA ALA A 234 -4.84 2.05 23.61
C ALA A 234 -3.77 1.69 24.66
N LEU A 235 -2.66 1.10 24.23
CA LEU A 235 -1.49 0.87 25.10
C LEU A 235 -0.89 2.19 25.59
N LYS A 236 -0.73 3.18 24.71
CA LYS A 236 -0.16 4.50 25.05
C LYS A 236 -1.07 5.32 25.95
N SER A 237 -2.39 5.24 25.77
CA SER A 237 -3.39 5.93 26.60
C SER A 237 -3.75 5.18 27.88
N ASN A 238 -3.24 3.96 28.08
CA ASN A 238 -3.58 3.08 29.20
C ASN A 238 -5.08 2.68 29.22
N GLU A 239 -5.72 2.65 28.06
CA GLU A 239 -7.15 2.33 27.85
C GLU A 239 -7.35 0.89 27.35
N MET A 240 -6.40 0.00 27.64
CA MET A 240 -6.42 -1.39 27.16
C MET A 240 -7.67 -2.18 27.61
N ILE A 241 -8.19 -1.88 28.79
CA ILE A 241 -9.40 -2.54 29.31
C ILE A 241 -10.61 -2.16 28.45
N GLU A 242 -10.76 -0.88 28.12
CA GLU A 242 -11.86 -0.38 27.28
C GLU A 242 -11.74 -0.90 25.85
N PHE A 243 -10.53 -0.91 25.30
CA PHE A 243 -10.24 -1.49 24.00
C PHE A 243 -10.71 -2.96 23.92
N LYS A 244 -10.37 -3.78 24.92
CA LYS A 244 -10.78 -5.19 25.01
C LYS A 244 -12.29 -5.34 25.18
N ALA A 245 -12.90 -4.56 26.06
CA ALA A 245 -14.34 -4.58 26.30
C ALA A 245 -15.12 -4.22 25.02
N ARG A 246 -14.63 -3.24 24.27
CA ARG A 246 -15.18 -2.83 22.98
C ARG A 246 -15.08 -3.95 21.95
N LEU A 247 -13.91 -4.56 21.78
CA LEU A 247 -13.71 -5.67 20.82
C LEU A 247 -14.57 -6.90 21.11
N ARG A 248 -14.75 -7.25 22.39
CA ARG A 248 -15.60 -8.36 22.80
C ARG A 248 -17.09 -8.08 22.64
N GLY A 249 -17.48 -6.82 22.52
CA GLY A 249 -18.87 -6.43 22.32
C GLY A 249 -19.44 -6.75 20.93
N PHE A 250 -18.59 -7.02 19.94
CA PHE A 250 -19.04 -7.19 18.56
C PHE A 250 -19.68 -8.55 18.28
N ASP A 251 -20.71 -8.54 17.44
CA ASP A 251 -21.41 -9.75 17.00
C ASP A 251 -20.76 -10.39 15.76
N LEU A 252 -20.07 -9.56 14.98
CA LEU A 252 -19.34 -9.92 13.77
C LEU A 252 -18.01 -9.15 13.72
N LEU A 253 -16.91 -9.89 13.66
CA LEU A 253 -15.56 -9.36 13.46
C LEU A 253 -15.10 -9.67 12.03
N LEU A 254 -14.74 -8.62 11.29
CA LEU A 254 -14.21 -8.66 9.93
C LEU A 254 -12.80 -8.07 9.94
N VAL A 255 -11.79 -8.88 9.65
CA VAL A 255 -10.40 -8.41 9.61
C VAL A 255 -9.80 -8.65 8.22
N ASP A 256 -9.38 -7.58 7.57
CA ASP A 256 -8.72 -7.61 6.27
C ASP A 256 -7.19 -7.63 6.39
N ASP A 257 -6.53 -8.16 5.37
CA ASP A 257 -5.08 -8.21 5.21
C ASP A 257 -4.29 -8.69 6.44
N ILE A 258 -4.66 -9.85 6.99
CA ILE A 258 -4.02 -10.46 8.17
C ILE A 258 -2.49 -10.57 8.04
N GLN A 259 -1.94 -10.68 6.82
CA GLN A 259 -0.49 -10.72 6.61
C GLN A 259 0.28 -9.52 7.22
N PHE A 260 -0.37 -8.39 7.47
CA PHE A 260 0.32 -7.23 8.07
C PHE A 260 0.65 -7.38 9.57
N ILE A 261 0.12 -8.39 10.27
CA ILE A 261 0.50 -8.67 11.67
C ILE A 261 1.83 -9.42 11.80
N ILE A 262 2.44 -9.85 10.69
CA ILE A 262 3.68 -10.63 10.69
C ILE A 262 4.80 -9.84 11.40
N GLY A 263 5.51 -10.50 12.31
CA GLY A 263 6.59 -9.88 13.09
C GLY A 263 6.13 -8.93 14.22
N LYS A 264 4.83 -8.88 14.53
CA LYS A 264 4.24 -8.00 15.57
C LYS A 264 3.67 -8.83 16.72
N ALA A 265 4.55 -9.44 17.52
CA ALA A 265 4.19 -10.43 18.54
C ALA A 265 3.05 -9.99 19.48
N SER A 266 3.13 -8.79 20.09
CA SER A 266 2.10 -8.30 21.00
C SER A 266 0.72 -8.13 20.34
N ALA A 267 0.68 -7.71 19.08
CA ALA A 267 -0.57 -7.57 18.33
C ALA A 267 -1.15 -8.93 17.92
N GLN A 268 -0.29 -9.89 17.56
CA GLN A 268 -0.71 -11.27 17.29
C GLN A 268 -1.32 -11.92 18.52
N GLU A 269 -0.71 -11.73 19.69
CA GLU A 269 -1.19 -12.26 20.96
C GLU A 269 -2.54 -11.65 21.34
N GLU A 270 -2.71 -10.33 21.21
CA GLU A 270 -4.00 -9.69 21.49
C GLU A 270 -5.09 -10.14 20.51
N LEU A 271 -4.77 -10.27 19.23
CA LEU A 271 -5.70 -10.78 18.22
C LEU A 271 -6.12 -12.21 18.55
N LEU A 272 -5.18 -13.07 18.99
CA LEU A 272 -5.48 -14.44 19.43
C LEU A 272 -6.45 -14.44 20.61
N TYR A 273 -6.22 -13.62 21.65
CA TYR A 273 -7.15 -13.53 22.79
C TYR A 273 -8.53 -12.99 22.40
N THR A 274 -8.58 -12.07 21.44
CA THR A 274 -9.82 -11.52 20.89
C THR A 274 -10.61 -12.60 20.16
N ILE A 275 -9.93 -13.39 19.31
CA ILE A 275 -10.51 -14.52 18.59
C ILE A 275 -11.08 -15.56 19.56
N ASP A 276 -10.30 -15.95 20.57
CA ASP A 276 -10.71 -16.96 21.54
C ASP A 276 -11.96 -16.53 22.32
N ALA A 277 -12.02 -15.27 22.76
CA ALA A 277 -13.19 -14.73 23.45
C ALA A 277 -14.45 -14.75 22.57
N LEU A 278 -14.34 -14.23 21.35
CA LEU A 278 -15.47 -14.13 20.41
C LEU A 278 -15.97 -15.51 19.95
N LEU A 279 -15.06 -16.47 19.75
CA LEU A 279 -15.44 -17.85 19.43
C LEU A 279 -16.23 -18.52 20.55
N ASN A 280 -15.79 -18.34 21.80
CA ASN A 280 -16.46 -18.91 22.97
C ASN A 280 -17.88 -18.36 23.16
N GLU A 281 -18.10 -17.09 22.80
CA GLU A 281 -19.42 -16.46 22.78
C GLU A 281 -20.24 -16.80 21.53
N GLY A 282 -19.68 -17.59 20.60
CA GLY A 282 -20.35 -18.00 19.37
C GLY A 282 -20.54 -16.87 18.35
N LYS A 283 -19.76 -15.79 18.47
CA LYS A 283 -19.75 -14.67 17.52
C LYS A 283 -19.16 -15.10 16.18
N ARG A 284 -19.42 -14.29 15.15
CA ARG A 284 -18.96 -14.58 13.79
C ARG A 284 -17.64 -13.90 13.51
N LEU A 285 -16.72 -14.66 12.95
CA LEU A 285 -15.37 -14.20 12.63
C LEU A 285 -15.08 -14.43 11.16
N VAL A 286 -14.63 -13.40 10.46
CA VAL A 286 -14.19 -13.48 9.07
C VAL A 286 -12.83 -12.81 8.93
N PHE A 287 -11.90 -13.53 8.32
CA PHE A 287 -10.53 -13.08 8.07
C PHE A 287 -10.25 -13.11 6.59
N ALA A 288 -9.46 -12.15 6.11
CA ALA A 288 -8.92 -12.16 4.76
C ALA A 288 -7.40 -12.02 4.76
N ALA A 289 -6.74 -12.73 3.83
CA ALA A 289 -5.31 -12.62 3.63
C ALA A 289 -4.88 -12.91 2.19
N ASP A 290 -3.65 -12.52 1.85
CA ASP A 290 -3.05 -12.77 0.54
C ASP A 290 -2.65 -14.24 0.29
N ARG A 291 -2.59 -15.06 1.35
CA ARG A 291 -2.13 -16.45 1.33
C ARG A 291 -2.86 -17.32 2.34
N ALA A 292 -2.63 -18.63 2.29
CA ALA A 292 -3.21 -19.56 3.26
C ALA A 292 -2.63 -19.35 4.66
N PRO A 293 -3.35 -19.72 5.75
CA PRO A 293 -2.82 -19.60 7.10
C PRO A 293 -1.44 -20.25 7.27
N GLN A 294 -1.24 -21.45 6.72
CA GLN A 294 0.02 -22.19 6.82
C GLN A 294 1.19 -21.53 6.08
N ALA A 295 0.93 -20.57 5.20
CA ALA A 295 1.94 -19.84 4.43
C ALA A 295 2.25 -18.43 5.02
N LEU A 296 1.66 -18.08 6.16
CA LEU A 296 1.94 -16.85 6.89
C LEU A 296 3.18 -17.05 7.79
N ASP A 297 4.37 -17.01 7.18
CA ASP A 297 5.63 -17.12 7.90
C ASP A 297 5.77 -15.99 8.96
N GLY A 298 6.16 -16.35 10.19
CA GLY A 298 6.31 -15.37 11.27
C GLY A 298 5.01 -15.00 12.00
N VAL A 299 3.94 -15.76 11.80
CA VAL A 299 2.75 -15.76 12.66
C VAL A 299 2.82 -16.90 13.67
N GLU A 300 2.43 -16.63 14.92
CA GLU A 300 2.44 -17.62 16.00
C GLU A 300 1.58 -18.86 15.65
N PRO A 301 2.08 -20.10 15.88
CA PRO A 301 1.36 -21.33 15.55
C PRO A 301 -0.06 -21.44 16.13
N ARG A 302 -0.28 -20.88 17.33
CA ARG A 302 -1.59 -20.87 17.98
C ARG A 302 -2.60 -20.04 17.18
N LEU A 303 -2.20 -18.87 16.70
CA LEU A 303 -3.05 -18.02 15.85
C LEU A 303 -3.34 -18.69 14.51
N LEU A 304 -2.33 -19.33 13.89
CA LEU A 304 -2.53 -20.10 12.65
C LEU A 304 -3.55 -21.24 12.82
N SER A 305 -3.49 -21.94 13.95
CA SER A 305 -4.44 -22.99 14.28
C SER A 305 -5.87 -22.45 14.39
N ARG A 306 -6.07 -21.26 15.01
CA ARG A 306 -7.40 -20.64 15.13
C ARG A 306 -7.92 -20.14 13.79
N LEU A 307 -7.06 -19.57 12.95
CA LEU A 307 -7.44 -19.13 11.60
C LEU A 307 -7.82 -20.31 10.69
N SER A 308 -7.27 -21.50 10.94
CA SER A 308 -7.48 -22.70 10.12
C SER A 308 -8.61 -23.61 10.60
N MET A 309 -9.15 -23.41 11.81
CA MET A 309 -10.09 -24.37 12.41
C MET A 309 -11.50 -24.37 11.78
N GLY A 310 -11.84 -23.30 11.05
CA GLY A 310 -13.13 -23.15 10.38
C GLY A 310 -13.06 -23.50 8.89
N LEU A 311 -13.59 -22.63 8.03
CA LEU A 311 -13.55 -22.82 6.59
C LEU A 311 -12.52 -21.90 5.95
N VAL A 312 -11.56 -22.47 5.22
CA VAL A 312 -10.65 -21.72 4.36
C VAL A 312 -11.19 -21.75 2.93
N ALA A 313 -11.72 -20.63 2.46
CA ALA A 313 -12.25 -20.47 1.12
C ALA A 313 -11.25 -19.72 0.23
N ASP A 314 -10.88 -20.34 -0.89
CA ASP A 314 -9.94 -19.78 -1.85
C ASP A 314 -10.68 -19.02 -2.95
N ILE A 315 -10.14 -17.86 -3.33
CA ILE A 315 -10.56 -17.09 -4.50
C ILE A 315 -9.41 -17.15 -5.50
N GLN A 316 -9.62 -17.91 -6.57
CA GLN A 316 -8.64 -18.07 -7.62
C GLN A 316 -8.66 -16.87 -8.58
N PRO A 317 -7.56 -16.61 -9.30
CA PRO A 317 -7.54 -15.58 -10.34
C PRO A 317 -8.71 -15.74 -11.31
N ALA A 318 -9.36 -14.64 -11.64
CA ALA A 318 -10.51 -14.66 -12.54
C ALA A 318 -10.15 -15.21 -13.93
N ASP A 319 -10.93 -16.20 -14.39
CA ASP A 319 -10.83 -16.71 -15.76
C ASP A 319 -11.30 -15.64 -16.77
N ILE A 320 -11.16 -15.93 -18.06
CA ILE A 320 -11.53 -14.97 -19.11
C ILE A 320 -13.03 -14.62 -19.06
N GLU A 321 -13.88 -15.59 -18.75
CA GLU A 321 -15.34 -15.43 -18.70
C GLU A 321 -15.74 -14.52 -17.53
N LEU A 322 -15.19 -14.77 -16.34
CA LEU A 322 -15.43 -13.94 -15.17
C LEU A 322 -14.90 -12.52 -15.36
N ARG A 323 -13.74 -12.35 -16.01
CA ARG A 323 -13.21 -11.00 -16.31
C ARG A 323 -14.12 -10.22 -17.25
N ARG A 324 -14.68 -10.85 -18.29
CA ARG A 324 -15.69 -10.22 -19.17
C ARG A 324 -16.93 -9.83 -18.38
N ALA A 325 -17.49 -10.76 -17.60
CA ALA A 325 -18.68 -10.50 -16.79
C ALA A 325 -18.46 -9.36 -15.77
N ILE A 326 -17.25 -9.25 -15.20
CA ILE A 326 -16.88 -8.12 -14.33
C ILE A 326 -16.87 -6.81 -15.10
N LEU A 327 -16.23 -6.75 -16.28
CA LEU A 327 -16.20 -5.54 -17.11
C LEU A 327 -17.61 -5.09 -17.51
N GLU A 328 -18.42 -6.01 -18.02
CA GLU A 328 -19.82 -5.78 -18.39
C GLU A 328 -20.64 -5.26 -17.21
N SER A 329 -20.51 -5.89 -16.04
CA SER A 329 -21.16 -5.43 -14.82
C SER A 329 -20.74 -4.01 -14.45
N LYS A 330 -19.47 -3.64 -14.61
CA LYS A 330 -18.99 -2.27 -14.32
C LYS A 330 -19.46 -1.26 -15.36
N LEU A 331 -19.60 -1.64 -16.64
CA LEU A 331 -20.09 -0.79 -17.71
C LEU A 331 -21.51 -0.27 -17.46
N THR A 332 -22.35 -1.02 -16.74
CA THR A 332 -23.71 -0.57 -16.40
C THR A 332 -23.72 0.77 -15.63
N LYS A 333 -22.64 1.11 -14.91
CA LYS A 333 -22.50 2.39 -14.20
C LYS A 333 -22.15 3.58 -15.09
N PHE A 334 -21.68 3.32 -16.31
CA PHE A 334 -21.22 4.33 -17.25
C PHE A 334 -22.21 4.57 -18.40
N ALA A 335 -23.39 3.94 -18.36
CA ALA A 335 -24.47 4.21 -19.30
C ALA A 335 -24.77 5.73 -19.34
N PRO A 336 -24.96 6.33 -20.54
CA PRO A 336 -25.18 5.69 -21.84
C PRO A 336 -23.91 5.43 -22.68
N LEU A 337 -22.70 5.53 -22.11
CA LEU A 337 -21.47 5.35 -22.88
C LEU A 337 -21.34 3.91 -23.41
N GLU A 338 -21.27 3.76 -24.72
CA GLU A 338 -21.08 2.47 -25.38
C GLU A 338 -19.58 2.11 -25.44
N VAL A 339 -19.25 0.92 -24.97
CA VAL A 339 -17.91 0.34 -25.12
C VAL A 339 -18.02 -0.87 -26.04
N PRO A 340 -17.31 -0.86 -27.18
CA PRO A 340 -17.29 -1.98 -28.12
C PRO A 340 -16.86 -3.30 -27.48
N GLY A 341 -17.46 -4.42 -27.91
CA GLY A 341 -17.18 -5.75 -27.35
C GLY A 341 -15.74 -6.24 -27.58
N ASP A 342 -15.10 -5.81 -28.67
CA ASP A 342 -13.69 -6.08 -28.95
C ASP A 342 -12.76 -5.39 -27.94
N VAL A 343 -13.11 -4.21 -27.44
CA VAL A 343 -12.40 -3.52 -26.35
C VAL A 343 -12.52 -4.29 -25.03
N ILE A 344 -13.74 -4.78 -24.71
CA ILE A 344 -13.97 -5.63 -23.53
C ILE A 344 -13.11 -6.89 -23.63
N ASP A 345 -13.11 -7.53 -24.80
CA ASP A 345 -12.34 -8.73 -25.09
C ASP A 345 -10.83 -8.50 -24.98
N PHE A 346 -10.36 -7.36 -25.49
CA PHE A 346 -8.97 -6.94 -25.41
C PHE A 346 -8.54 -6.71 -23.97
N LEU A 347 -9.32 -5.97 -23.18
CA LEU A 347 -9.07 -5.75 -21.75
C LEU A 347 -9.06 -7.05 -20.97
N ALA A 348 -10.08 -7.89 -21.18
CA ALA A 348 -10.22 -9.18 -20.53
C ALA A 348 -9.10 -10.13 -20.93
N ARG A 349 -8.56 -10.08 -22.16
CA ARG A 349 -7.39 -10.91 -22.53
C ARG A 349 -6.11 -10.40 -21.90
N THR A 350 -5.91 -9.09 -21.90
CA THR A 350 -4.59 -8.53 -21.59
C THR A 350 -4.35 -8.29 -20.10
N VAL A 351 -5.38 -7.93 -19.33
CA VAL A 351 -5.27 -7.74 -17.88
C VAL A 351 -5.76 -8.99 -17.16
N SER A 352 -4.83 -9.84 -16.75
CA SER A 352 -5.12 -11.20 -16.23
C SER A 352 -4.80 -11.47 -14.78
N ARG A 353 -3.96 -10.63 -14.17
CA ARG A 353 -3.43 -10.93 -12.84
C ARG A 353 -4.29 -10.39 -11.70
N ASN A 354 -4.97 -9.28 -11.94
CA ASN A 354 -5.57 -8.46 -10.89
C ASN A 354 -6.86 -7.81 -11.39
N VAL A 355 -7.98 -8.11 -10.75
CA VAL A 355 -9.29 -7.53 -11.12
C VAL A 355 -9.32 -6.02 -10.82
N ARG A 356 -8.59 -5.54 -9.80
CA ARG A 356 -8.46 -4.11 -9.52
C ARG A 356 -7.81 -3.37 -10.70
N GLU A 357 -6.77 -3.94 -11.29
CA GLU A 357 -6.12 -3.38 -12.49
C GLU A 357 -7.03 -3.45 -13.71
N LEU A 358 -7.80 -4.54 -13.87
CA LEU A 358 -8.77 -4.70 -14.96
C LEU A 358 -9.83 -3.59 -14.92
N VAL A 359 -10.44 -3.38 -13.76
CA VAL A 359 -11.45 -2.33 -13.55
C VAL A 359 -10.80 -0.94 -13.65
N GLY A 360 -9.58 -0.77 -13.13
CA GLY A 360 -8.83 0.49 -13.25
C GLY A 360 -8.51 0.85 -14.70
N GLY A 361 -8.14 -0.14 -15.52
CA GLY A 361 -7.90 0.04 -16.96
C GLY A 361 -9.17 0.47 -17.71
N LEU A 362 -10.30 -0.19 -17.42
CA LEU A 362 -11.60 0.22 -17.96
C LEU A 362 -11.95 1.67 -17.57
N ASN A 363 -11.85 2.01 -16.27
CA ASN A 363 -12.14 3.35 -15.79
C ASN A 363 -11.23 4.41 -16.43
N LYS A 364 -9.93 4.11 -16.59
CA LYS A 364 -8.96 5.01 -17.24
C LYS A 364 -9.34 5.26 -18.69
N LEU A 365 -9.71 4.20 -19.43
CA LEU A 365 -10.10 4.30 -20.82
C LEU A 365 -11.37 5.16 -20.99
N ILE A 366 -12.40 4.89 -20.18
CA ILE A 366 -13.66 5.65 -20.21
C ILE A 366 -13.43 7.11 -19.83
N ALA A 367 -12.68 7.37 -18.76
CA ALA A 367 -12.37 8.73 -18.32
C ALA A 367 -11.63 9.51 -19.40
N TYR A 368 -10.67 8.88 -20.09
CA TYR A 368 -9.95 9.53 -21.18
C TYR A 368 -10.88 9.88 -22.34
N ALA A 369 -11.67 8.91 -22.82
CA ALA A 369 -12.64 9.10 -23.90
C ALA A 369 -13.62 10.26 -23.60
N GLN A 370 -14.13 10.34 -22.36
CA GLN A 370 -15.00 11.43 -21.92
C GLN A 370 -14.28 12.78 -21.89
N LEU A 371 -13.03 12.84 -21.41
CA LEU A 371 -12.27 14.08 -21.30
C LEU A 371 -11.79 14.62 -22.66
N THR A 372 -11.52 13.74 -23.63
CA THR A 372 -11.09 14.13 -24.98
C THR A 372 -12.24 14.23 -25.98
N GLY A 373 -13.46 13.83 -25.58
CA GLY A 373 -14.63 13.77 -26.47
C GLY A 373 -14.48 12.74 -27.59
N GLN A 374 -13.60 11.75 -27.41
CA GLN A 374 -13.40 10.66 -28.37
C GLN A 374 -14.29 9.46 -28.00
N GLU A 375 -14.62 8.65 -29.00
CA GLU A 375 -15.30 7.38 -28.77
C GLU A 375 -14.31 6.32 -28.27
N VAL A 376 -14.80 5.40 -27.43
CA VAL A 376 -13.99 4.27 -26.97
C VAL A 376 -13.76 3.32 -28.14
N SER A 377 -12.50 3.08 -28.49
CA SER A 377 -12.10 2.18 -29.56
C SER A 377 -10.93 1.29 -29.13
N LEU A 378 -10.70 0.20 -29.87
CA LEU A 378 -9.56 -0.70 -29.63
C LEU A 378 -8.22 0.05 -29.75
N GLN A 379 -8.09 0.92 -30.75
CA GLN A 379 -6.90 1.74 -30.94
C GLN A 379 -6.62 2.62 -29.71
N LEU A 380 -7.66 3.29 -29.21
CA LEU A 380 -7.53 4.12 -28.02
C LEU A 380 -7.13 3.29 -26.78
N ALA A 381 -7.69 2.09 -26.64
CA ALA A 381 -7.34 1.18 -25.56
C ALA A 381 -5.86 0.75 -25.64
N GLU A 382 -5.35 0.41 -26.82
CA GLU A 382 -3.95 0.05 -27.02
C GLU A 382 -3.00 1.20 -26.69
N GLU A 383 -3.30 2.41 -27.16
CA GLU A 383 -2.48 3.61 -26.91
C GLU A 383 -2.44 3.97 -25.41
N GLN A 384 -3.61 4.07 -24.76
CA GLN A 384 -3.72 4.60 -23.40
C GLN A 384 -3.38 3.60 -22.29
N LEU A 385 -3.41 2.31 -22.59
CA LEU A 385 -3.17 1.26 -21.59
C LEU A 385 -1.74 0.71 -21.65
N THR A 386 -0.86 1.22 -22.53
CA THR A 386 0.53 0.77 -22.71
C THR A 386 1.27 0.45 -21.40
N ASP A 387 1.12 1.26 -20.36
CA ASP A 387 1.75 1.02 -19.05
C ASP A 387 1.19 -0.20 -18.32
N ILE A 388 -0.15 -0.37 -18.33
CA ILE A 388 -0.85 -1.51 -17.72
C ILE A 388 -0.55 -2.78 -18.52
N LEU A 389 -0.51 -2.67 -19.85
CA LEU A 389 -0.15 -3.75 -20.77
C LEU A 389 1.31 -4.20 -20.52
N SER A 390 2.24 -3.25 -20.34
CA SER A 390 3.65 -3.52 -20.06
C SER A 390 3.88 -4.14 -18.68
N ALA A 391 3.08 -3.77 -17.67
CA ALA A 391 3.12 -4.36 -16.34
C ALA A 391 2.52 -5.78 -16.28
N ASN A 392 1.49 -6.05 -17.10
CA ASN A 392 0.82 -7.35 -17.18
C ASN A 392 1.44 -8.35 -18.16
N ARG A 393 2.32 -7.91 -19.08
CA ARG A 393 3.14 -8.82 -19.89
C ARG A 393 3.88 -9.79 -18.96
N ARG A 394 3.73 -11.09 -19.23
CA ARG A 394 4.39 -12.16 -18.48
C ARG A 394 5.89 -11.89 -18.48
N ARG A 395 6.44 -11.47 -17.34
CA ARG A 395 7.89 -11.30 -17.19
C ARG A 395 8.53 -12.68 -17.20
N ILE A 396 9.13 -13.02 -18.32
CA ILE A 396 9.93 -14.23 -18.48
C ILE A 396 11.05 -14.18 -17.44
N THR A 397 11.17 -15.23 -16.63
CA THR A 397 12.21 -15.30 -15.58
C THR A 397 13.43 -16.08 -16.08
N ILE A 398 14.62 -15.80 -15.55
CA ILE A 398 15.84 -16.58 -15.88
C ILE A 398 15.62 -18.07 -15.57
N ASP A 399 14.89 -18.39 -14.50
CA ASP A 399 14.59 -19.76 -14.10
C ASP A 399 13.69 -20.49 -15.11
N GLU A 400 12.73 -19.79 -15.70
CA GLU A 400 11.88 -20.29 -16.79
C GLU A 400 12.65 -20.47 -18.10
N ILE A 401 13.54 -19.53 -18.43
CA ILE A 401 14.46 -19.64 -19.57
C ILE A 401 15.34 -20.87 -19.41
N GLN A 402 15.98 -21.06 -18.24
CA GLN A 402 16.79 -22.24 -17.96
C GLN A 402 16.00 -23.53 -18.14
N ARG A 403 14.77 -23.59 -17.59
CA ARG A 403 13.90 -24.77 -17.72
C ARG A 403 13.58 -25.10 -19.19
N THR A 404 13.18 -24.09 -19.95
CA THR A 404 12.79 -24.25 -21.36
C THR A 404 13.97 -24.67 -22.22
N VAL A 405 15.13 -24.05 -22.04
CA VAL A 405 16.36 -24.41 -22.75
C VAL A 405 16.84 -25.82 -22.37
N CYS A 406 16.74 -26.20 -21.09
CA CYS A 406 17.05 -27.56 -20.63
C CYS A 406 16.16 -28.60 -21.29
N GLN A 407 14.85 -28.35 -21.38
CA GLN A 407 13.91 -29.25 -22.05
C GLN A 407 14.20 -29.38 -23.54
N PHE A 408 14.46 -28.24 -24.21
CA PHE A 408 14.76 -28.21 -25.64
C PHE A 408 16.03 -29.01 -25.99
N TYR A 409 17.14 -28.77 -25.28
CA TYR A 409 18.42 -29.45 -25.52
C TYR A 409 18.57 -30.78 -24.77
N ARG A 410 17.55 -31.19 -24.01
CA ARG A 410 17.52 -32.42 -23.20
C ARG A 410 18.72 -32.54 -22.25
N ILE A 411 18.99 -31.46 -21.51
CA ILE A 411 20.02 -31.43 -20.47
C ILE A 411 19.41 -31.15 -19.10
N ASP A 412 20.05 -31.65 -18.04
CA ASP A 412 19.61 -31.40 -16.68
C ASP A 412 19.80 -29.94 -16.27
N ARG A 413 18.90 -29.44 -15.41
CA ARG A 413 18.96 -28.06 -14.91
C ARG A 413 20.22 -27.79 -14.08
N SER A 414 20.73 -28.80 -13.38
CA SER A 414 22.01 -28.70 -12.65
C SER A 414 23.19 -28.35 -13.56
N GLU A 415 23.12 -28.73 -14.84
CA GLU A 415 24.17 -28.42 -15.82
C GLU A 415 24.24 -26.94 -16.18
N MET A 416 23.19 -26.14 -15.93
CA MET A 416 23.24 -24.68 -16.12
C MET A 416 24.24 -24.00 -15.16
N SER A 417 24.42 -24.56 -13.96
CA SER A 417 25.35 -24.06 -12.93
C SER A 417 26.67 -24.85 -12.85
N SER A 418 26.75 -25.99 -13.53
CA SER A 418 27.92 -26.89 -13.56
C SER A 418 29.18 -26.24 -14.15
N LYS A 419 30.37 -26.63 -13.67
CA LYS A 419 31.67 -26.21 -14.22
C LYS A 419 32.04 -26.96 -15.53
N ARG A 420 31.23 -27.92 -15.97
CA ARG A 420 31.47 -28.73 -17.16
C ARG A 420 31.59 -27.86 -18.43
N ARG A 421 32.63 -28.15 -19.22
CA ARG A 421 33.00 -27.42 -20.45
C ARG A 421 32.70 -28.17 -21.76
N ALA A 422 32.02 -29.32 -21.69
CA ALA A 422 31.61 -30.06 -22.87
C ALA A 422 30.68 -29.21 -23.76
N ARG A 423 30.88 -29.21 -25.08
CA ARG A 423 30.09 -28.39 -26.03
C ARG A 423 28.58 -28.61 -25.89
N ALA A 424 28.17 -29.86 -25.69
CA ALA A 424 26.77 -30.26 -25.48
C ALA A 424 26.09 -29.59 -24.26
N VAL A 425 26.88 -29.09 -23.31
CA VAL A 425 26.37 -28.37 -22.12
C VAL A 425 26.63 -26.86 -22.23
N VAL A 426 27.81 -26.48 -22.73
CA VAL A 426 28.20 -25.07 -22.84
C VAL A 426 27.31 -24.33 -23.85
N ARG A 427 26.97 -24.94 -24.99
CA ARG A 427 26.11 -24.31 -26.00
C ARG A 427 24.71 -23.98 -25.47
N PRO A 428 23.94 -24.93 -24.92
CA PRO A 428 22.65 -24.63 -24.30
C PRO A 428 22.76 -23.56 -23.22
N ARG A 429 23.81 -23.60 -22.40
CA ARG A 429 24.03 -22.59 -21.35
C ARG A 429 24.26 -21.18 -21.93
N GLN A 430 25.04 -21.07 -23.00
CA GLN A 430 25.26 -19.80 -23.71
C GLN A 430 23.96 -19.28 -24.34
N VAL A 431 23.15 -20.17 -24.93
CA VAL A 431 21.82 -19.83 -25.45
C VAL A 431 20.91 -19.32 -24.33
N ALA A 432 20.90 -19.98 -23.17
CA ALA A 432 20.12 -19.52 -22.01
C ALA A 432 20.59 -18.15 -21.50
N MET A 433 21.89 -17.86 -21.50
CA MET A 433 22.44 -16.54 -21.15
C MET A 433 22.04 -15.46 -22.16
N TYR A 434 22.07 -15.79 -23.45
CA TYR A 434 21.61 -14.91 -24.52
C TYR A 434 20.13 -14.56 -24.37
N LEU A 435 19.27 -15.59 -24.24
CA LEU A 435 17.83 -15.41 -24.02
C LEU A 435 17.54 -14.63 -22.75
N ALA A 436 18.27 -14.90 -21.66
CA ALA A 436 18.14 -14.14 -20.42
C ALA A 436 18.48 -12.65 -20.62
N LYS A 437 19.44 -12.33 -21.48
CA LYS A 437 19.80 -10.95 -21.76
C LYS A 437 18.78 -10.24 -22.65
N VAL A 438 18.17 -10.95 -23.60
CA VAL A 438 17.19 -10.40 -24.54
C VAL A 438 15.80 -10.26 -23.91
N LEU A 439 15.37 -11.26 -23.14
CA LEU A 439 13.99 -11.37 -22.65
C LEU A 439 13.79 -10.82 -21.23
N THR A 440 14.86 -10.41 -20.55
CA THR A 440 14.78 -9.92 -19.17
C THR A 440 15.56 -8.61 -18.98
N PRO A 441 15.14 -7.72 -18.06
CA PRO A 441 15.84 -6.47 -17.79
C PRO A 441 17.12 -6.67 -16.93
N ARG A 442 17.59 -7.91 -16.74
CA ARG A 442 18.72 -8.22 -15.85
C ARG A 442 20.05 -7.79 -16.45
N SER A 443 20.92 -7.30 -15.59
CA SER A 443 22.30 -6.94 -15.92
C SER A 443 23.17 -8.19 -16.12
N TYR A 444 24.28 -8.06 -16.87
CA TYR A 444 25.23 -9.18 -17.06
C TYR A 444 25.72 -9.81 -15.75
N PRO A 445 26.04 -9.05 -14.68
CA PRO A 445 26.40 -9.64 -13.38
C PRO A 445 25.26 -10.42 -12.74
N GLU A 446 24.02 -9.92 -12.77
CA GLU A 446 22.87 -10.62 -12.21
C GLU A 446 22.57 -11.93 -12.94
N ILE A 447 22.71 -11.93 -14.26
CA ILE A 447 22.60 -13.15 -15.08
C ILE A 447 23.69 -14.13 -14.64
N GLY A 448 24.95 -13.70 -14.57
CA GLY A 448 26.08 -14.54 -14.16
C GLY A 448 25.87 -15.24 -12.82
N ARG A 449 25.32 -14.53 -11.82
CA ARG A 449 24.95 -15.11 -10.51
C ARG A 449 23.98 -16.28 -10.64
N LYS A 450 22.97 -16.18 -11.51
CA LYS A 450 21.97 -17.22 -11.76
C LYS A 450 22.48 -18.43 -12.55
N PHE A 451 23.66 -18.33 -13.14
CA PHE A 451 24.35 -19.43 -13.81
C PHE A 451 25.59 -19.87 -13.01
N GLY A 452 25.43 -20.18 -11.72
CA GLY A 452 26.50 -20.73 -10.88
C GLY A 452 27.59 -19.72 -10.49
N GLY A 453 27.25 -18.45 -10.33
CA GLY A 453 28.20 -17.43 -9.86
C GLY A 453 29.26 -17.03 -10.90
N ARG A 454 28.92 -17.05 -12.19
CA ARG A 454 29.86 -16.71 -13.28
C ARG A 454 30.10 -15.21 -13.39
N ASP A 455 31.31 -14.85 -13.79
CA ASP A 455 31.67 -13.46 -14.05
C ASP A 455 30.87 -12.87 -15.20
N HIS A 456 30.58 -11.57 -15.08
CA HIS A 456 29.83 -10.80 -16.09
C HIS A 456 30.48 -10.89 -17.49
N SER A 457 31.82 -10.95 -17.56
CA SER A 457 32.58 -11.11 -18.82
C SER A 457 32.25 -12.42 -19.54
N THR A 458 31.99 -13.50 -18.79
CA THR A 458 31.57 -14.79 -19.35
C THR A 458 30.21 -14.69 -20.02
N VAL A 459 29.29 -13.94 -19.41
CA VAL A 459 27.95 -13.71 -19.96
C VAL A 459 28.02 -12.85 -21.21
N ILE A 460 28.82 -11.78 -21.21
CA ILE A 460 29.04 -10.93 -22.39
C ILE A 460 29.61 -11.75 -23.55
N HIS A 461 30.61 -12.60 -23.28
CA HIS A 461 31.19 -13.47 -24.30
C HIS A 461 30.15 -14.47 -24.84
N ALA A 462 29.33 -15.07 -23.96
CA ALA A 462 28.27 -15.99 -24.37
C ALA A 462 27.25 -15.30 -25.29
N VAL A 463 26.79 -14.10 -24.93
CA VAL A 463 25.82 -13.30 -25.69
C VAL A 463 26.36 -12.99 -27.08
N ARG A 464 27.56 -12.39 -27.17
CA ARG A 464 28.19 -12.06 -28.46
C ARG A 464 28.43 -13.28 -29.34
N LEU A 465 28.81 -14.40 -28.74
CA LEU A 465 29.02 -15.64 -29.47
C LEU A 465 27.72 -16.17 -30.08
N ILE A 466 26.61 -16.14 -29.34
CA ILE A 466 25.30 -16.57 -29.87
C ILE A 466 24.82 -15.59 -30.95
N GLU A 467 25.01 -14.28 -30.78
CA GLU A 467 24.69 -13.28 -31.81
C GLU A 467 25.42 -13.55 -33.14
N ASP A 468 26.73 -13.82 -33.07
CA ASP A 468 27.54 -14.16 -34.26
C ASP A 468 27.08 -15.48 -34.90
N LEU A 469 26.77 -16.50 -34.09
CA LEU A 469 26.33 -17.79 -34.61
C LEU A 469 24.96 -17.73 -35.26
N ARG A 470 24.03 -16.92 -34.73
CA ARG A 470 22.72 -16.73 -35.36
C ARG A 470 22.82 -16.15 -36.77
N GLN A 471 23.91 -15.46 -37.10
CA GLN A 471 24.16 -14.95 -38.45
C GLN A 471 24.80 -15.98 -39.38
N ARG A 472 25.60 -16.90 -38.83
CA ARG A 472 26.46 -17.82 -39.61
C ARG A 472 25.96 -19.27 -39.65
N ASP A 473 25.11 -19.65 -38.72
CA ASP A 473 24.62 -21.01 -38.50
C ASP A 473 23.09 -21.01 -38.47
N ALA A 474 22.49 -21.55 -39.55
CA ALA A 474 21.03 -21.57 -39.73
C ALA A 474 20.33 -22.45 -38.68
N ASP A 475 20.97 -23.53 -38.22
CA ASP A 475 20.41 -24.42 -37.21
C ASP A 475 20.36 -23.69 -35.86
N MET A 476 21.42 -22.97 -35.50
CA MET A 476 21.46 -22.16 -34.27
C MET A 476 20.39 -21.06 -34.28
N ASP A 477 20.18 -20.37 -35.40
CA ASP A 477 19.12 -19.36 -35.48
C ASP A 477 17.72 -19.99 -35.41
N GLY A 478 17.53 -21.16 -36.02
CA GLY A 478 16.30 -21.95 -35.92
C GLY A 478 15.96 -22.37 -34.49
N ASP A 479 16.96 -22.85 -33.75
CA ASP A 479 16.85 -23.21 -32.33
C ASP A 479 16.43 -22.00 -31.48
N VAL A 480 17.13 -20.88 -31.63
CA VAL A 480 16.86 -19.66 -30.86
C VAL A 480 15.47 -19.10 -31.16
N ARG A 481 15.04 -19.07 -32.43
CA ARG A 481 13.68 -18.65 -32.79
C ARG A 481 12.60 -19.55 -32.21
N SER A 482 12.85 -20.85 -32.16
CA SER A 482 11.91 -21.81 -31.57
C SER A 482 11.79 -21.62 -30.06
N LEU A 483 12.91 -21.42 -29.37
CA LEU A 483 12.94 -21.09 -27.95
C LEU A 483 12.28 -19.75 -27.63
N LEU A 484 12.49 -18.72 -28.45
CA LEU A 484 11.81 -17.43 -28.31
C LEU A 484 10.29 -17.58 -28.36
N ARG A 485 9.77 -18.29 -29.39
CA ARG A 485 8.33 -18.55 -29.51
C ARG A 485 7.74 -19.32 -28.33
N GLN A 486 8.46 -20.31 -27.80
CA GLN A 486 8.02 -21.09 -26.63
C GLN A 486 8.01 -20.27 -25.34
N LEU A 487 8.89 -19.28 -25.21
CA LEU A 487 8.98 -18.42 -24.03
C LEU A 487 7.97 -17.26 -24.07
N GLU A 488 7.55 -16.85 -25.26
CA GLU A 488 6.57 -15.77 -25.49
C GLU A 488 5.11 -16.27 -25.50
N SER A 489 4.89 -17.57 -25.72
CA SER A 489 3.59 -18.25 -25.56
C SER A 489 3.25 -18.50 -24.09
#